data_AF-A0AAE9Z761-F1
#
_entry.id   AF-A0AAE9Z761-F1
#
_cell.length_a   1.000
_cell.length_b   1.000
_cell.length_c   1.000
_cell.angle_alpha   90.00
_cell.angle_beta   90.00
_cell.angle_gamma   90.00
#
_symmetry.space_group_name_H-M   'P 1'
#
loop_
_entity.id
_entity.type
_entity.pdbx_description
1 polymer ?
#
loop_
_entity_poly.entity_id
_entity_poly.type
_entity_poly.pdbx_seq_one_letter_code
_entity_poly.pdbx_strand_id
1 'polypeptide(L)'
;MTKDKNNNEISSQVKASQEKSKNQLLWEENSQDIYVIRSAKDDVAYVPYDKYRNAPRLEWYNGEKDQHFCFLTANGYQPENLTGPALTKVIPWNLDTAQPPQSYNGQPLQPGYLLDLRVLHMSRLLNPALEIKMDFKQLPPLKYPIEQSHTKQPEQSSDYTGKKDDGFLPEDKRYQLENVPYDNLYIVSWKDPLGNHKIDEYDPYEITYLTSDMLDECDPAHEVSTGNTMVVLESYFKKAGVQVGALNPKDWEYVSLHGSCYVANLNSFVK
;
A
#
# COMPACT_ATOMS: atom_id res chain seq x y z
N MET A 1 27.25 -53.07 -7.20
CA MET A 1 27.38 -51.90 -6.28
C MET A 1 26.99 -50.58 -6.98
N THR A 2 25.90 -50.56 -7.78
CA THR A 2 25.55 -49.37 -8.61
C THR A 2 24.08 -48.94 -8.51
N LYS A 3 23.24 -49.64 -7.74
CA LYS A 3 21.82 -49.30 -7.57
C LYS A 3 21.55 -48.30 -6.44
N ASP A 4 22.45 -48.20 -5.45
CA ASP A 4 22.21 -47.37 -4.26
C ASP A 4 22.55 -45.88 -4.47
N LYS A 5 23.36 -45.53 -5.49
CA LYS A 5 23.68 -44.12 -5.79
C LYS A 5 22.53 -43.39 -6.50
N ASN A 6 21.83 -44.04 -7.43
CA ASN A 6 20.70 -43.42 -8.15
C ASN A 6 19.49 -43.13 -7.25
N ASN A 7 19.22 -43.96 -6.25
CA ASN A 7 18.07 -43.74 -5.35
C ASN A 7 18.31 -42.55 -4.39
N ASN A 8 19.56 -42.27 -4.01
CA ASN A 8 19.90 -41.11 -3.18
C ASN A 8 19.88 -39.79 -3.96
N GLU A 9 20.26 -39.78 -5.24
CA GLU A 9 20.18 -38.60 -6.09
C GLU A 9 18.73 -38.24 -6.44
N ILE A 10 17.87 -39.23 -6.71
CA ILE A 10 16.44 -38.99 -6.97
C ILE A 10 15.72 -38.49 -5.71
N SER A 11 16.01 -39.08 -4.54
CA SER A 11 15.43 -38.65 -3.25
C SER A 11 15.84 -37.23 -2.86
N SER A 12 17.08 -36.83 -3.14
CA SER A 12 17.56 -35.46 -2.87
C SER A 12 17.00 -34.43 -3.84
N GLN A 13 16.84 -34.76 -5.13
CA GLN A 13 16.20 -33.88 -6.12
C GLN A 13 14.71 -33.67 -5.87
N VAL A 14 13.98 -34.71 -5.43
CA VAL A 14 12.56 -34.61 -5.07
C VAL A 14 12.39 -33.76 -3.81
N LYS A 15 13.24 -33.95 -2.78
CA LYS A 15 13.23 -33.11 -1.58
C LYS A 15 13.55 -31.65 -1.91
N ALA A 16 14.59 -31.38 -2.69
CA ALA A 16 14.96 -30.02 -3.09
C ALA A 16 13.87 -29.33 -3.93
N SER A 17 13.16 -30.08 -4.78
CA SER A 17 12.02 -29.55 -5.56
C SER A 17 10.81 -29.24 -4.68
N GLN A 18 10.50 -30.12 -3.72
CA GLN A 18 9.42 -29.88 -2.74
C GLN A 18 9.73 -28.72 -1.80
N GLU A 19 10.97 -28.58 -1.35
CA GLU A 19 11.43 -27.44 -0.54
C GLU A 19 11.40 -26.14 -1.33
N LYS A 20 11.79 -26.17 -2.61
CA LYS A 20 11.73 -25.00 -3.50
C LYS A 20 10.28 -24.55 -3.75
N SER A 21 9.35 -25.48 -3.97
CA SER A 21 7.92 -25.16 -4.11
C SER A 21 7.29 -24.64 -2.81
N LYS A 22 7.67 -25.20 -1.65
CA LYS A 22 7.19 -24.72 -0.35
C LYS A 22 7.73 -23.32 -0.01
N ASN A 23 9.00 -23.07 -0.29
CA ASN A 23 9.63 -21.77 -0.10
C ASN A 23 9.08 -20.72 -1.07
N GLN A 24 8.67 -21.11 -2.27
CA GLN A 24 8.03 -20.22 -3.23
C GLN A 24 6.62 -19.81 -2.78
N LEU A 25 5.81 -20.75 -2.28
CA LEU A 25 4.48 -20.44 -1.75
C LEU A 25 4.54 -19.49 -0.54
N LEU A 26 5.44 -19.78 0.41
CA LEU A 26 5.66 -18.92 1.58
C LEU A 26 6.17 -17.52 1.18
N TRP A 27 6.93 -17.44 0.08
CA TRP A 27 7.42 -16.17 -0.44
C TRP A 27 6.31 -15.34 -1.08
N GLU A 28 5.40 -15.98 -1.82
CA GLU A 28 4.23 -15.34 -2.41
C GLU A 28 3.30 -14.79 -1.32
N GLU A 29 3.03 -15.57 -0.27
CA GLU A 29 2.19 -15.18 0.87
C GLU A 29 2.77 -13.98 1.64
N ASN A 30 4.07 -14.00 1.94
CA ASN A 30 4.69 -12.96 2.77
C ASN A 30 5.19 -11.74 1.96
N SER A 31 5.14 -11.81 0.63
CA SER A 31 5.62 -10.73 -0.25
C SER A 31 4.81 -9.44 -0.17
N GLN A 32 3.65 -9.49 0.50
CA GLN A 32 2.74 -8.37 0.64
C GLN A 32 2.62 -7.89 2.09
N ASP A 33 3.43 -8.43 3.00
CA ASP A 33 3.43 -8.04 4.40
C ASP A 33 4.00 -6.64 4.59
N ILE A 34 3.59 -5.98 5.68
CA ILE A 34 3.95 -4.59 5.97
C ILE A 34 4.56 -4.50 7.37
N TYR A 35 5.74 -3.89 7.48
CA TYR A 35 6.23 -3.34 8.74
C TYR A 35 5.74 -1.91 8.90
N VAL A 36 4.98 -1.65 9.95
CA VAL A 36 4.48 -0.32 10.29
C VAL A 36 5.28 0.20 11.48
N ILE A 37 6.14 1.19 11.25
CA ILE A 37 6.85 1.90 12.32
C ILE A 37 5.88 2.95 12.86
N ARG A 38 5.44 2.75 14.09
CA ARG A 38 4.29 3.44 14.67
C ARG A 38 4.70 4.72 15.36
N SER A 39 3.93 5.77 15.09
CA SER A 39 4.22 7.10 15.59
C SER A 39 3.79 7.26 17.05
N ALA A 40 2.65 6.68 17.42
CA ALA A 40 2.05 6.86 18.74
C ALA A 40 2.67 5.95 19.81
N LYS A 41 3.19 4.79 19.43
CA LYS A 41 3.69 3.76 20.36
C LYS A 41 5.21 3.56 20.36
N ASP A 42 5.91 4.19 19.42
CA ASP A 42 7.36 4.05 19.23
C ASP A 42 7.82 2.59 19.03
N ASP A 43 6.97 1.74 18.47
CA ASP A 43 7.22 0.33 18.15
C ASP A 43 7.07 0.05 16.66
N VAL A 44 7.18 -1.24 16.30
CA VAL A 44 6.98 -1.72 14.93
C VAL A 44 5.98 -2.87 14.95
N ALA A 45 4.84 -2.67 14.28
CA ALA A 45 3.87 -3.73 14.02
C ALA A 45 4.23 -4.46 12.73
N TYR A 46 4.15 -5.79 12.74
CA TYR A 46 4.19 -6.60 11.53
C TYR A 46 2.77 -6.97 11.13
N VAL A 47 2.33 -6.51 9.96
CA VAL A 47 0.97 -6.69 9.44
C VAL A 47 1.01 -7.71 8.30
N PRO A 48 0.55 -8.96 8.51
CA PRO A 48 0.48 -9.96 7.47
C PRO A 48 -0.51 -9.58 6.37
N TYR A 49 -0.28 -10.03 5.14
CA TYR A 49 -1.19 -9.81 4.01
C TYR A 49 -2.63 -10.20 4.32
N ASP A 50 -2.82 -11.39 4.89
CA ASP A 50 -4.13 -11.89 5.24
C ASP A 50 -4.85 -11.05 6.29
N LYS A 51 -4.13 -10.33 7.16
CA LYS A 51 -4.76 -9.46 8.17
C LYS A 51 -5.45 -8.28 7.49
N TYR A 52 -4.77 -7.61 6.55
CA TYR A 52 -5.34 -6.42 5.91
C TYR A 52 -6.21 -6.72 4.69
N ARG A 53 -5.97 -7.82 3.98
CA ARG A 53 -6.86 -8.29 2.91
C ARG A 53 -8.26 -8.65 3.42
N ASN A 54 -8.34 -9.20 4.62
CA ASN A 54 -9.61 -9.56 5.26
C ASN A 54 -10.20 -8.45 6.13
N ALA A 55 -9.56 -7.28 6.17
CA ALA A 55 -10.06 -6.13 6.91
C ALA A 55 -11.26 -5.49 6.21
N PRO A 56 -12.04 -4.64 6.91
CA PRO A 56 -13.13 -3.91 6.29
C PRO A 56 -12.70 -3.14 5.04
N ARG A 57 -13.31 -3.49 3.91
CA ARG A 57 -13.09 -2.83 2.62
C ARG A 57 -13.89 -1.52 2.55
N LEU A 58 -13.23 -0.45 2.13
CA LEU A 58 -13.81 0.88 2.00
C LEU A 58 -14.04 1.28 0.55
N GLU A 59 -13.11 0.97 -0.34
CA GLU A 59 -13.15 1.40 -1.74
C GLU A 59 -12.61 0.28 -2.61
N TRP A 60 -13.12 0.17 -3.83
CA TRP A 60 -12.61 -0.79 -4.80
C TRP A 60 -12.92 -0.38 -6.22
N TYR A 61 -12.11 -0.90 -7.13
CA TYR A 61 -12.38 -0.91 -8.55
C TYR A 61 -12.12 -2.31 -9.09
N ASN A 62 -13.13 -2.92 -9.71
CA ASN A 62 -13.02 -4.18 -10.45
C ASN A 62 -13.41 -4.01 -11.94
N GLY A 63 -13.63 -2.77 -12.37
CA GLY A 63 -14.21 -2.42 -13.67
C GLY A 63 -15.35 -1.42 -13.52
N GLU A 64 -15.76 -0.81 -14.63
CA GLU A 64 -16.80 0.25 -14.67
C GLU A 64 -18.14 -0.13 -13.99
N LYS A 65 -18.47 -1.43 -13.97
CA LYS A 65 -19.73 -1.95 -13.41
C LYS A 65 -19.63 -2.41 -11.95
N ASP A 66 -18.43 -2.49 -11.40
CA ASP A 66 -18.17 -2.96 -10.05
C ASP A 66 -17.07 -2.10 -9.42
N GLN A 67 -17.48 -0.93 -8.96
CA GLN A 67 -16.62 0.06 -8.35
C GLN A 67 -17.37 0.80 -7.25
N HIS A 68 -16.64 1.24 -6.24
CA HIS A 68 -17.14 2.08 -5.16
C HIS A 68 -16.00 2.95 -4.68
N PHE A 69 -16.19 4.27 -4.66
CA PHE A 69 -15.20 5.23 -4.19
C PHE A 69 -15.63 5.79 -2.85
N CYS A 70 -14.79 5.63 -1.84
CA CYS A 70 -15.05 6.09 -0.49
C CYS A 70 -14.61 7.55 -0.33
N PHE A 71 -13.40 7.87 -0.81
CA PHE A 71 -12.82 9.20 -0.66
C PHE A 71 -13.15 10.06 -1.87
N LEU A 72 -14.26 10.78 -1.79
CA LEU A 72 -14.64 11.78 -2.78
C LEU A 72 -14.84 13.13 -2.08
N THR A 73 -14.42 14.20 -2.72
CA THR A 73 -14.77 15.57 -2.32
C THR A 73 -16.26 15.83 -2.54
N ALA A 74 -16.77 16.96 -2.05
CA ALA A 74 -18.17 17.37 -2.25
C ALA A 74 -18.59 17.42 -3.74
N ASN A 75 -17.63 17.66 -4.63
CA ASN A 75 -17.84 17.71 -6.08
C ASN A 75 -17.61 16.36 -6.79
N GLY A 76 -17.32 15.29 -6.05
CA GLY A 76 -17.12 13.95 -6.61
C GLY A 76 -15.71 13.67 -7.15
N TYR A 77 -14.72 14.54 -6.86
CA TYR A 77 -13.32 14.31 -7.23
C TYR A 77 -12.55 13.57 -6.14
N GLN A 78 -11.52 12.81 -6.50
CA GLN A 78 -10.58 12.26 -5.53
C GLN A 78 -9.76 13.38 -4.86
N PRO A 79 -9.57 13.35 -3.53
CA PRO A 79 -8.76 14.35 -2.84
C PRO A 79 -7.28 14.27 -3.26
N GLU A 80 -6.70 15.39 -3.68
CA GLU A 80 -5.33 15.45 -4.20
C GLU A 80 -4.26 14.98 -3.19
N ASN A 81 -4.51 15.20 -1.89
CA ASN A 81 -3.60 14.74 -0.84
C ASN A 81 -3.50 13.22 -0.74
N LEU A 82 -4.48 12.49 -1.29
CA LEU A 82 -4.53 11.03 -1.29
C LEU A 82 -4.04 10.40 -2.60
N THR A 83 -3.83 11.18 -3.66
CA THR A 83 -3.49 10.67 -5.00
C THR A 83 -2.00 10.79 -5.36
N GLY A 84 -1.18 11.44 -4.53
CA GLY A 84 0.23 11.70 -4.85
C GLY A 84 1.22 10.70 -4.21
N PRO A 85 1.48 10.80 -2.90
CA PRO A 85 2.52 10.00 -2.24
C PRO A 85 2.10 8.56 -1.93
N ALA A 86 3.07 7.64 -1.93
CA ALA A 86 2.84 6.26 -1.48
C ALA A 86 2.51 6.13 0.02
N LEU A 87 2.83 7.14 0.83
CA LEU A 87 2.38 7.25 2.22
C LEU A 87 1.97 8.70 2.49
N THR A 88 0.72 8.91 2.90
CA THR A 88 0.14 10.24 3.14
C THR A 88 -0.78 10.22 4.37
N LYS A 89 -1.26 11.39 4.80
CA LYS A 89 -2.20 11.50 5.93
C LYS A 89 -3.64 11.54 5.43
N VAL A 90 -4.50 10.73 6.04
CA VAL A 90 -5.96 10.89 5.95
C VAL A 90 -6.37 11.87 7.04
N ILE A 91 -6.88 13.02 6.61
CA ILE A 91 -7.22 14.16 7.47
C ILE A 91 -8.75 14.30 7.60
N PRO A 92 -9.26 15.07 8.58
CA PRO A 92 -10.71 15.25 8.76
C PRO A 92 -11.46 15.62 7.47
N TRP A 93 -10.86 16.46 6.63
CA TRP A 93 -11.45 16.80 5.32
C TRP A 93 -11.71 15.61 4.41
N ASN A 94 -10.84 14.59 4.41
CA ASN A 94 -11.07 13.38 3.63
C ASN A 94 -12.27 12.57 4.16
N LEU A 95 -12.56 12.69 5.45
CA LEU A 95 -13.57 11.90 6.16
C LEU A 95 -14.94 12.56 6.14
N ASP A 96 -15.01 13.90 6.11
CA ASP A 96 -16.25 14.67 6.13
C ASP A 96 -17.19 14.32 4.97
N THR A 97 -16.62 13.96 3.82
CA THR A 97 -17.35 13.56 2.62
C THR A 97 -17.15 12.08 2.28
N ALA A 98 -16.53 11.30 3.16
CA ALA A 98 -16.30 9.89 2.92
C ALA A 98 -17.61 9.12 2.85
N GLN A 99 -17.75 8.27 1.84
CA GLN A 99 -18.92 7.44 1.61
C GLN A 99 -18.54 5.97 1.73
N PRO A 100 -18.41 5.42 2.95
CA PRO A 100 -18.17 3.98 3.10
C PRO A 100 -19.34 3.18 2.50
N PRO A 101 -19.09 1.98 1.95
CA PRO A 101 -20.13 1.16 1.37
C PRO A 101 -21.14 0.74 2.44
N GLN A 102 -22.38 0.45 2.05
CA GLN A 102 -23.41 0.00 3.00
C GLN A 102 -23.02 -1.28 3.75
N SER A 103 -22.14 -2.10 3.17
CA SER A 103 -21.59 -3.31 3.80
C SER A 103 -20.53 -3.02 4.87
N TYR A 104 -20.09 -1.77 5.01
CA TYR A 104 -19.12 -1.39 6.02
C TYR A 104 -19.78 -1.37 7.39
N ASN A 105 -19.56 -2.45 8.15
CA ASN A 105 -20.00 -2.59 9.54
C ASN A 105 -18.84 -2.30 10.52
N GLY A 106 -17.81 -1.59 10.07
CA GLY A 106 -16.62 -1.27 10.86
C GLY A 106 -16.86 -0.16 11.89
N GLN A 107 -15.83 0.13 12.68
CA GLN A 107 -15.80 1.31 13.54
C GLN A 107 -15.87 2.60 12.71
N PRO A 108 -16.27 3.75 13.29
CA PRO A 108 -16.22 5.02 12.58
C PRO A 108 -14.83 5.27 11.97
N LEU A 109 -14.78 5.78 10.74
CA LEU A 109 -13.53 6.18 10.11
C LEU A 109 -12.87 7.28 10.94
N GLN A 110 -11.56 7.19 11.12
CA GLN A 110 -10.77 8.14 11.92
C GLN A 110 -9.57 8.63 11.12
N PRO A 111 -9.04 9.83 11.43
CA PRO A 111 -7.80 10.30 10.84
C PRO A 111 -6.66 9.30 11.08
N GLY A 112 -5.71 9.28 10.15
CA GLY A 112 -4.63 8.29 10.14
C GLY A 112 -3.76 8.45 8.91
N TYR A 113 -3.35 7.33 8.34
CA TYR A 113 -2.40 7.30 7.23
C TYR A 113 -2.92 6.44 6.09
N LEU A 114 -2.72 6.88 4.86
CA LEU A 114 -2.98 6.08 3.67
C LEU A 114 -1.65 5.62 3.07
N LEU A 115 -1.51 4.30 2.91
CA LEU A 115 -0.37 3.62 2.31
C LEU A 115 -0.80 3.04 0.96
N ASP A 116 -0.26 3.55 -0.13
CA ASP A 116 -0.49 3.03 -1.47
C ASP A 116 0.61 2.04 -1.87
N LEU A 117 0.32 0.75 -1.71
CA LEU A 117 1.25 -0.33 -2.05
C LEU A 117 1.41 -0.48 -3.56
N ARG A 118 0.48 0.02 -4.38
CA ARG A 118 0.55 -0.10 -5.85
C ARG A 118 1.74 0.67 -6.40
N VAL A 119 1.98 1.87 -5.85
CA VAL A 119 3.14 2.71 -6.19
C VAL A 119 4.45 2.00 -5.83
N LEU A 120 4.49 1.32 -4.68
CA LEU A 120 5.68 0.57 -4.24
C LEU A 120 5.91 -0.70 -5.06
N HIS A 121 4.83 -1.36 -5.48
CA HIS A 121 4.89 -2.59 -6.27
C HIS A 121 5.52 -2.33 -7.66
N MET A 122 5.08 -1.28 -8.35
CA MET A 122 5.57 -0.94 -9.69
C MET A 122 7.08 -0.68 -9.73
N SER A 123 7.68 -0.22 -8.61
CA SER A 123 9.12 0.04 -8.52
C SER A 123 9.99 -1.23 -8.59
N ARG A 124 9.42 -2.44 -8.49
CA ARG A 124 10.20 -3.69 -8.37
C ARG A 124 10.16 -4.59 -9.61
N LEU A 125 9.06 -4.56 -10.35
CA LEU A 125 8.85 -5.38 -11.55
C LEU A 125 9.35 -4.70 -12.84
N LEU A 126 9.70 -3.42 -12.79
CA LEU A 126 10.45 -2.77 -13.86
C LEU A 126 11.88 -3.34 -13.88
N ASN A 127 12.05 -4.36 -14.71
CA ASN A 127 13.37 -4.88 -15.07
C ASN A 127 14.24 -3.70 -15.54
N PRO A 128 15.40 -3.40 -14.92
CA PRO A 128 16.27 -2.31 -15.34
C PRO A 128 16.77 -2.46 -16.79
N ALA A 129 16.69 -3.66 -17.36
CA ALA A 129 17.00 -3.91 -18.78
C ALA A 129 15.92 -3.37 -19.74
N LEU A 130 14.73 -3.04 -19.23
CA LEU A 130 13.73 -2.22 -19.91
C LEU A 130 13.94 -0.78 -19.44
N GLU A 131 15.07 -0.17 -19.85
CA GLU A 131 15.13 1.28 -20.01
C GLU A 131 14.07 1.66 -21.06
N ILE A 132 12.83 1.77 -20.63
CA ILE A 132 11.80 2.41 -21.41
C ILE A 132 12.27 3.85 -21.51
N LYS A 133 12.66 4.26 -22.72
CA LYS A 133 12.74 5.67 -23.11
C LYS A 133 11.33 6.26 -23.00
N MET A 134 10.83 6.44 -21.78
CA MET A 134 9.58 7.14 -21.52
C MET A 134 9.86 8.63 -21.72
N ASP A 135 9.57 9.11 -22.91
CA ASP A 135 9.33 10.53 -23.11
C ASP A 135 8.03 10.85 -22.37
N PHE A 136 8.16 11.40 -21.15
CA PHE A 136 7.03 11.80 -20.30
C PHE A 136 6.06 12.78 -20.99
N LYS A 137 6.44 13.34 -22.15
CA LYS A 137 5.57 14.18 -22.99
C LYS A 137 4.61 13.41 -23.89
N GLN A 138 4.76 12.08 -24.02
CA GLN A 138 3.97 11.24 -24.92
C GLN A 138 3.14 10.17 -24.21
N LEU A 139 3.15 10.14 -22.87
CA LEU A 139 2.22 9.27 -22.15
C LEU A 139 0.80 9.79 -22.41
N PRO A 140 -0.11 8.97 -22.98
CA PRO A 140 -1.51 9.36 -23.03
C PRO A 140 -1.97 9.64 -21.60
N PRO A 141 -2.86 10.62 -21.39
CA PRO A 141 -3.44 10.85 -20.07
C PRO A 141 -4.02 9.52 -19.58
N LEU A 142 -3.66 9.14 -18.34
CA LEU A 142 -4.24 7.99 -17.68
C LEU A 142 -5.75 8.09 -17.81
N LYS A 143 -6.37 7.11 -18.46
CA LYS A 143 -7.83 7.04 -18.59
C LYS A 143 -8.38 6.59 -17.25
N TYR A 144 -8.45 7.52 -16.29
CA TYR A 144 -9.14 7.30 -15.03
C TYR A 144 -10.63 7.07 -15.33
N PRO A 145 -11.24 5.95 -14.92
CA PRO A 145 -12.68 5.71 -15.08
C PRO A 145 -13.56 6.77 -14.38
N ILE A 146 -12.99 7.52 -13.45
CA ILE A 146 -13.66 8.61 -12.73
C ILE A 146 -13.91 9.82 -13.65
N GLU A 147 -13.09 10.02 -14.69
CA GLU A 147 -13.37 11.04 -15.73
C GLU A 147 -14.61 10.68 -16.58
N GLN A 148 -15.09 9.44 -16.53
CA GLN A 148 -16.20 8.99 -17.37
C GLN A 148 -17.49 8.69 -16.61
N SER A 149 -17.43 8.41 -15.29
CA SER A 149 -18.59 7.89 -14.56
C SER A 149 -19.37 8.92 -13.74
N HIS A 150 -18.76 10.03 -13.29
CA HIS A 150 -19.49 11.01 -12.45
C HIS A 150 -19.22 12.50 -12.72
N THR A 151 -18.35 12.85 -13.67
CA THR A 151 -18.19 14.25 -14.06
C THR A 151 -19.03 14.55 -15.29
N LYS A 152 -20.14 15.29 -15.10
CA LYS A 152 -20.44 16.31 -16.10
C LYS A 152 -19.17 17.16 -16.13
N GLN A 153 -18.35 17.04 -17.17
CA GLN A 153 -17.31 18.01 -17.43
C GLN A 153 -17.98 19.38 -17.25
N PRO A 154 -17.52 20.24 -16.33
CA PRO A 154 -18.05 21.58 -16.28
C PRO A 154 -17.78 22.14 -17.67
N GLU A 155 -18.84 22.52 -18.38
CA GLU A 155 -18.72 23.38 -19.55
C GLU A 155 -17.70 24.44 -19.18
N GLN A 156 -16.62 24.54 -19.97
CA GLN A 156 -15.45 25.37 -19.72
C GLN A 156 -15.87 26.72 -19.16
N SER A 157 -15.95 26.80 -17.84
CA SER A 157 -16.25 28.02 -17.12
C SER A 157 -14.92 28.74 -17.09
N SER A 158 -14.78 29.71 -17.99
CA SER A 158 -13.63 30.61 -18.09
C SER A 158 -13.34 31.40 -16.80
N ASP A 159 -14.13 31.20 -15.75
CA ASP A 159 -13.91 31.74 -14.43
C ASP A 159 -13.19 30.71 -13.55
N TYR A 160 -11.86 30.67 -13.71
CA TYR A 160 -10.89 30.15 -12.73
C TYR A 160 -10.90 31.04 -11.48
N THR A 161 -12.07 31.22 -10.86
CA THR A 161 -12.22 31.94 -9.59
C THR A 161 -12.27 30.91 -8.48
N GLY A 162 -11.08 30.52 -7.99
CA GLY A 162 -10.80 29.69 -6.80
C GLY A 162 -12.00 29.29 -5.95
N LYS A 163 -12.78 28.30 -6.42
CA LYS A 163 -13.79 27.65 -5.58
C LYS A 163 -13.13 26.49 -4.85
N LYS A 164 -13.40 26.42 -3.57
CA LYS A 164 -12.69 25.65 -2.53
C LYS A 164 -12.86 24.13 -2.60
N ASP A 165 -13.42 23.58 -3.68
CA ASP A 165 -13.94 22.20 -3.72
C ASP A 165 -13.46 21.41 -4.95
N ASP A 166 -12.38 21.83 -5.60
CA ASP A 166 -11.89 21.25 -6.86
C ASP A 166 -10.90 20.08 -6.66
N GLY A 167 -10.93 19.42 -5.50
CA GLY A 167 -9.98 18.33 -5.17
C GLY A 167 -8.69 18.80 -4.48
N PHE A 168 -8.42 20.10 -4.44
CA PHE A 168 -7.26 20.68 -3.76
C PHE A 168 -7.39 20.65 -2.24
N LEU A 169 -6.25 20.52 -1.57
CA LEU A 169 -6.18 20.58 -0.10
C LEU A 169 -6.76 21.91 0.43
N PRO A 170 -7.73 21.88 1.37
CA PRO A 170 -8.30 23.11 1.91
C PRO A 170 -7.27 23.92 2.71
N GLU A 171 -7.23 25.22 2.46
CA GLU A 171 -6.40 26.16 3.24
C GLU A 171 -6.92 26.37 4.68
N ASP A 172 -8.18 26.00 4.95
CA ASP A 172 -8.80 26.18 6.27
C ASP A 172 -8.16 25.22 7.28
N LYS A 173 -7.58 25.82 8.34
CA LYS A 173 -6.87 25.10 9.40
C LYS A 173 -7.71 24.07 10.13
N ARG A 174 -9.04 24.20 10.14
CA ARG A 174 -9.94 23.22 10.78
C ARG A 174 -9.87 21.83 10.14
N TYR A 175 -9.43 21.77 8.88
CA TYR A 175 -9.23 20.53 8.15
C TYR A 175 -7.82 19.95 8.30
N GLN A 176 -6.90 20.73 8.86
CA GLN A 176 -5.53 20.31 9.07
C GLN A 176 -5.42 19.54 10.38
N LEU A 177 -4.49 18.59 10.43
CA LEU A 177 -4.22 17.84 11.66
C LEU A 177 -3.50 18.73 12.67
N GLU A 178 -4.16 19.01 13.81
CA GLU A 178 -3.54 19.73 14.92
C GLU A 178 -2.53 18.87 15.69
N ASN A 179 -2.76 17.56 15.72
CA ASN A 179 -1.92 16.58 16.40
C ASN A 179 -1.54 15.45 15.44
N VAL A 180 -0.48 14.71 15.79
CA VAL A 180 -0.17 13.43 15.14
C VAL A 180 -1.42 12.54 15.27
N PRO A 181 -1.99 12.04 14.16
CA PRO A 181 -3.16 11.18 14.23
C PRO A 181 -2.78 9.85 14.87
N TYR A 182 -3.78 9.12 15.37
CA TYR A 182 -3.58 7.73 15.75
C TYR A 182 -3.06 6.92 14.56
N ASP A 183 -2.41 5.79 14.83
CA ASP A 183 -1.83 4.91 13.81
C ASP A 183 -2.91 4.12 13.04
N ASN A 184 -4.07 4.71 12.72
CA ASN A 184 -5.03 4.10 11.80
C ASN A 184 -4.45 4.05 10.39
N LEU A 185 -4.67 2.95 9.67
CA LEU A 185 -4.04 2.69 8.38
C LEU A 185 -5.08 2.34 7.32
N TYR A 186 -5.06 3.10 6.22
CA TYR A 186 -5.81 2.87 5.00
C TYR A 186 -4.85 2.28 3.98
N ILE A 187 -5.05 1.04 3.56
CA ILE A 187 -4.10 0.34 2.70
C ILE A 187 -4.71 0.22 1.32
N VAL A 188 -4.05 0.80 0.32
CA VAL A 188 -4.40 0.61 -1.08
C VAL A 188 -3.55 -0.52 -1.65
N SER A 189 -4.20 -1.56 -2.16
CA SER A 189 -3.54 -2.73 -2.73
C SER A 189 -4.22 -3.18 -4.01
N TRP A 190 -3.43 -3.74 -4.94
CA TRP A 190 -3.98 -4.47 -6.07
C TRP A 190 -4.81 -5.66 -5.58
N LYS A 191 -5.87 -5.99 -6.31
CA LYS A 191 -6.70 -7.16 -6.00
C LYS A 191 -5.93 -8.47 -6.19
N ASP A 192 -5.09 -8.52 -7.20
CA ASP A 192 -4.14 -9.59 -7.45
C ASP A 192 -2.73 -9.02 -7.38
N PRO A 193 -2.14 -8.84 -6.18
CA PRO A 193 -0.86 -8.17 -6.05
C PRO A 193 0.29 -8.93 -6.72
N LEU A 194 0.18 -10.22 -7.00
CA LEU A 194 1.23 -10.97 -7.71
C LEU A 194 1.10 -10.85 -9.24
N GLY A 195 0.08 -10.13 -9.71
CA GLY A 195 -0.17 -9.87 -11.12
C GLY A 195 0.89 -8.96 -11.76
N ASN A 196 0.98 -9.06 -13.08
CA ASN A 196 1.79 -8.12 -13.86
C ASN A 196 0.98 -6.85 -14.11
N HIS A 197 1.20 -5.84 -13.28
CA HIS A 197 0.53 -4.54 -13.38
C HIS A 197 1.29 -3.59 -14.30
N LYS A 198 0.55 -2.82 -15.10
CA LYS A 198 1.14 -1.78 -15.94
C LYS A 198 0.75 -0.40 -15.44
N ILE A 199 1.66 0.56 -15.63
CA ILE A 199 1.48 1.94 -15.19
C ILE A 199 0.35 2.66 -15.93
N ASP A 200 -0.01 2.21 -17.13
CA ASP A 200 -1.01 2.81 -18.02
C ASP A 200 -2.37 2.10 -18.05
N GLU A 201 -2.50 0.99 -17.30
CA GLU A 201 -3.75 0.23 -17.19
C GLU A 201 -4.39 0.46 -15.82
N TYR A 202 -5.71 0.66 -15.80
CA TYR A 202 -6.46 0.85 -14.55
C TYR A 202 -6.84 -0.52 -13.97
N ASP A 203 -5.86 -1.15 -13.32
CA ASP A 203 -6.00 -2.50 -12.78
C ASP A 203 -6.91 -2.56 -11.54
N PRO A 204 -7.54 -3.71 -11.28
CA PRO A 204 -8.38 -3.86 -10.10
C PRO A 204 -7.63 -3.66 -8.79
N TYR A 205 -8.20 -2.83 -7.91
CA TYR A 205 -7.62 -2.52 -6.60
C TYR A 205 -8.70 -2.39 -5.53
N GLU A 206 -8.25 -2.34 -4.28
CA GLU A 206 -9.09 -2.03 -3.13
C GLU A 206 -8.36 -1.17 -2.09
N ILE A 207 -9.14 -0.48 -1.27
CA ILE A 207 -8.69 0.19 -0.05
C ILE A 207 -9.32 -0.53 1.14
N THR A 208 -8.49 -1.03 2.05
CA THR A 208 -8.92 -1.60 3.33
C THR A 208 -8.52 -0.70 4.49
N TYR A 209 -9.20 -0.86 5.63
CA TYR A 209 -8.99 -0.03 6.81
C TYR A 209 -8.67 -0.86 8.04
N LEU A 210 -7.52 -0.56 8.66
CA LEU A 210 -7.10 -1.06 9.95
C LEU A 210 -7.14 0.06 10.98
N THR A 211 -7.84 -0.17 12.09
CA THR A 211 -7.78 0.75 13.23
C THR A 211 -6.45 0.58 13.97
N SER A 212 -6.08 1.58 14.78
CA SER A 212 -4.92 1.47 15.68
C SER A 212 -5.04 0.24 16.61
N ASP A 213 -6.24 -0.11 17.05
CA ASP A 213 -6.47 -1.31 17.87
C ASP A 213 -6.20 -2.60 17.09
N MET A 214 -6.58 -2.66 15.80
CA MET A 214 -6.26 -3.81 14.96
C MET A 214 -4.76 -3.95 14.70
N LEU A 215 -4.01 -2.84 14.68
CA LEU A 215 -2.55 -2.86 14.65
C LEU A 215 -1.94 -3.32 15.98
N ASP A 216 -2.62 -3.12 17.11
CA ASP A 216 -2.18 -3.61 18.41
C ASP A 216 -2.28 -5.13 18.52
N GLU A 217 -3.21 -5.73 17.79
CA GLU A 217 -3.36 -7.18 17.67
C GLU A 217 -2.36 -7.82 16.71
N CYS A 218 -1.58 -7.02 15.98
CA CYS A 218 -0.57 -7.53 15.06
C CYS A 218 0.71 -7.89 15.82
N ASP A 219 1.43 -8.90 15.35
CA ASP A 219 2.64 -9.37 16.01
C ASP A 219 3.69 -8.25 16.06
N PRO A 220 4.38 -8.07 17.19
CA PRO A 220 5.52 -7.18 17.25
C PRO A 220 6.59 -7.65 16.27
N ALA A 221 7.16 -6.73 15.48
CA ALA A 221 8.14 -7.09 14.45
C ALA A 221 9.36 -7.85 15.00
N HIS A 222 9.75 -7.61 16.26
CA HIS A 222 10.88 -8.28 16.89
C HIS A 222 10.65 -9.77 17.17
N GLU A 223 9.39 -10.24 17.17
CA GLU A 223 9.04 -11.65 17.37
C GLU A 223 9.12 -12.46 16.07
N VAL A 224 8.87 -11.80 14.93
CA VAL A 224 8.75 -12.42 13.60
C VAL A 224 9.91 -12.10 12.65
N SER A 225 10.75 -11.13 13.00
CA SER A 225 11.86 -10.68 12.16
C SER A 225 13.22 -11.02 12.75
N THR A 226 14.23 -11.06 11.89
CA THR A 226 15.62 -11.27 12.32
C THR A 226 16.20 -10.00 12.95
N GLY A 227 17.25 -10.16 13.78
CA GLY A 227 17.97 -9.01 14.34
C GLY A 227 18.46 -8.01 13.28
N ASN A 228 18.81 -8.49 12.08
CA ASN A 228 19.24 -7.61 10.98
C ASN A 228 18.06 -6.81 10.38
N THR A 229 16.85 -7.38 10.33
CA THR A 229 15.65 -6.65 9.89
C THR A 229 15.38 -5.46 10.79
N MET A 230 15.40 -5.66 12.11
CA MET A 230 15.18 -4.58 13.07
C MET A 230 16.25 -3.50 12.96
N VAL A 231 17.51 -3.85 12.69
CA VAL A 231 18.58 -2.87 12.44
C VAL A 231 18.26 -1.99 11.23
N VAL A 232 17.73 -2.55 10.15
CA VAL A 232 17.35 -1.78 8.95
C VAL A 232 16.15 -0.87 9.25
N LEU A 233 15.10 -1.37 9.90
CA LEU A 233 13.92 -0.59 10.27
C LEU A 233 14.31 0.60 11.17
N GLU A 234 15.18 0.37 12.14
CA GLU A 234 15.66 1.41 13.06
C GLU A 234 16.61 2.40 12.39
N SER A 235 17.62 1.94 11.66
CA SER A 235 18.65 2.83 11.11
C SER A 235 18.21 3.57 9.86
N TYR A 236 17.64 2.86 8.89
CA TYR A 236 17.31 3.41 7.58
C TYR A 236 15.95 4.09 7.58
N PHE A 237 14.92 3.43 8.10
CA PHE A 237 13.59 4.03 8.09
C PHE A 237 13.40 5.04 9.22
N LYS A 238 13.56 4.61 10.47
CA LYS A 238 13.29 5.47 11.63
C LYS A 238 14.30 6.62 11.75
N LYS A 239 15.60 6.35 11.88
CA LYS A 239 16.63 7.40 12.11
C LYS A 239 16.87 8.29 10.90
N ALA A 240 16.97 7.74 9.68
CA ALA A 240 17.14 8.58 8.49
C ALA A 240 15.84 9.27 8.06
N GLY A 241 14.69 8.86 8.58
CA GLY A 241 13.39 9.45 8.30
C GLY A 241 12.83 9.08 6.92
N VAL A 242 13.19 7.91 6.38
CA VAL A 242 12.60 7.39 5.15
C VAL A 242 11.14 7.02 5.45
N GLN A 243 10.21 7.58 4.67
CA GLN A 243 8.77 7.47 4.94
C GLN A 243 8.20 6.10 4.59
N VAL A 244 8.65 5.54 3.46
CA VAL A 244 8.07 4.31 2.91
C VAL A 244 9.09 3.61 2.03
N GLY A 245 9.00 2.29 1.90
CA GLY A 245 9.86 1.54 1.00
C GLY A 245 9.46 0.07 0.89
N ALA A 246 10.17 -0.64 0.03
CA ALA A 246 10.04 -2.08 -0.11
C ALA A 246 11.41 -2.73 0.15
N LEU A 247 11.43 -3.77 0.98
CA LEU A 247 12.63 -4.54 1.28
C LEU A 247 12.71 -5.77 0.36
N ASN A 248 13.86 -6.03 -0.26
CA ASN A 248 14.07 -7.24 -1.07
C ASN A 248 14.76 -8.30 -0.21
N PRO A 249 14.16 -9.48 -0.03
CA PRO A 249 14.84 -10.60 0.59
C PRO A 249 16.14 -11.00 -0.10
N LYS A 250 16.26 -10.68 -1.39
CA LYS A 250 17.45 -11.00 -2.20
C LYS A 250 18.50 -9.89 -2.22
N ASP A 251 18.16 -8.65 -1.84
CA ASP A 251 19.15 -7.55 -1.86
C ASP A 251 20.12 -7.63 -0.66
N TRP A 252 19.84 -8.51 0.31
CA TRP A 252 20.73 -8.77 1.43
C TRP A 252 20.88 -10.26 1.73
N GLU A 253 22.03 -10.84 1.36
CA GLU A 253 22.45 -12.22 1.71
C GLU A 253 22.42 -12.51 3.23
N TYR A 254 22.30 -11.47 4.06
CA TYR A 254 22.36 -11.56 5.53
C TYR A 254 21.04 -11.28 6.24
N VAL A 255 20.00 -10.85 5.52
CA VAL A 255 18.68 -10.65 6.13
C VAL A 255 17.78 -11.71 5.53
N SER A 256 17.51 -12.79 6.26
CA SER A 256 16.42 -13.70 5.90
C SER A 256 15.10 -12.99 6.17
N LEU A 257 14.78 -12.02 5.32
CA LEU A 257 13.46 -11.44 5.24
C LEU A 257 12.57 -12.51 4.62
N HIS A 258 11.60 -12.97 5.39
CA HIS A 258 10.56 -13.84 4.88
C HIS A 258 9.73 -13.03 3.87
N GLY A 259 10.04 -13.16 2.57
CA GLY A 259 9.27 -12.51 1.53
C GLY A 259 9.47 -10.99 1.50
N SER A 260 9.14 -10.38 0.37
CA SER A 260 9.18 -8.93 0.19
C SER A 260 8.34 -8.21 1.26
N CYS A 261 8.95 -7.35 2.08
CA CYS A 261 8.23 -6.63 3.13
C CYS A 261 8.17 -5.14 2.81
N TYR A 262 6.98 -4.58 2.70
CA TYR A 262 6.80 -3.14 2.65
C TYR A 262 7.09 -2.53 4.02
N VAL A 263 7.51 -1.27 4.04
CA VAL A 263 7.72 -0.53 5.28
C VAL A 263 6.96 0.78 5.18
N ALA A 264 6.13 1.07 6.18
CA ALA A 264 5.46 2.34 6.36
C ALA A 264 5.97 2.99 7.66
N ASN A 265 6.61 4.14 7.56
CA ASN A 265 7.16 4.87 8.69
C ASN A 265 6.27 6.05 9.06
N LEU A 266 5.33 5.83 9.96
CA LEU A 266 4.39 6.85 10.44
C LEU A 266 5.10 7.92 11.28
N ASN A 267 6.21 7.55 11.94
CA ASN A 267 7.05 8.47 12.72
C ASN A 267 7.68 9.58 11.84
N SER A 268 7.84 9.33 10.54
CA SER A 268 8.37 10.36 9.60
C SER A 268 7.54 11.66 9.55
N PHE A 269 6.31 11.62 10.05
CA PHE A 269 5.38 12.77 10.09
C PHE A 269 5.31 13.50 11.44
N VAL A 270 6.10 13.10 12.43
CA VAL A 270 6.08 13.63 13.82
C VAL A 270 7.07 14.79 14.03
N LYS A 271 7.70 15.29 12.96
CA LYS A 271 8.70 16.37 13.04
C LYS A 271 8.10 17.75 13.28
#